data_AF-A0A8J3JP70-F1
#
_entry.id   AF-A0A8J3JP70-F1
#
_cell.length_a   1.000
_cell.length_b   1.000
_cell.length_c   1.000
_cell.angle_alpha   90.00
_cell.angle_beta   90.00
_cell.angle_gamma   90.00
#
_symmetry.space_group_name_H-M   'P 1'
#
loop_
_entity.id
_entity.type
_entity.pdbx_description
1 polymer ?
#
loop_
_entity_poly.entity_id
_entity_poly.type
_entity_poly.pdbx_seq_one_letter_code
_entity_poly.pdbx_strand_id
1 'polypeptide(L)' 'MLRLLSVTPSPELPLQAARALSRGAILPLGLVLVAIGGFLLWRAGRASNPSRTEERRGGVAFLVIGAVIGVYGLIRVWLD' A
#
# COMPACT_ATOMS: atom_id res chain seq x y z
N MET A 1 41.61 -9.09 -0.30
CA MET A 1 40.75 -10.00 -1.09
C MET A 1 39.31 -9.78 -0.64
N LEU A 2 38.64 -8.74 -1.18
CA LEU A 2 37.31 -8.30 -0.75
C LEU A 2 36.24 -9.05 -1.55
N ARG A 3 35.49 -9.91 -0.87
CA ARG A 3 34.40 -10.72 -1.44
C ARG A 3 33.20 -9.79 -1.65
N LEU A 4 33.01 -9.36 -2.90
CA LEU A 4 31.77 -8.71 -3.37
C LEU A 4 30.61 -9.67 -3.11
N LEU A 5 29.83 -9.38 -2.07
CA LEU A 5 28.48 -9.93 -1.89
C LEU A 5 27.64 -9.37 -3.02
N SER A 6 27.49 -10.15 -4.09
CA SER A 6 26.47 -9.94 -5.10
C SER A 6 25.11 -10.13 -4.42
N VAL A 7 24.56 -9.04 -3.88
CA VAL A 7 23.14 -8.94 -3.54
C VAL A 7 22.39 -8.99 -4.86
N THR A 8 22.04 -10.19 -5.28
CA THR A 8 21.05 -10.40 -6.34
C THR A 8 19.73 -9.87 -5.78
N PRO A 9 19.12 -8.80 -6.32
CA PRO A 9 17.79 -8.41 -5.90
C PRO A 9 16.85 -9.54 -6.34
N SER A 10 16.47 -10.41 -5.39
CA SER A 10 15.57 -11.52 -5.67
C SER A 10 14.24 -10.95 -6.19
N PRO A 11 13.88 -11.18 -7.47
CA PRO A 11 12.64 -10.69 -8.04
C PRO A 11 11.43 -11.55 -7.61
N GLU A 12 11.59 -12.42 -6.61
CA GLU A 12 10.53 -13.33 -6.14
C GLU A 12 9.58 -12.72 -5.10
N LEU A 13 9.95 -11.57 -4.52
CA LEU A 13 9.13 -10.84 -3.54
C LEU A 13 7.71 -10.42 -4.03
N PRO A 14 7.45 -10.11 -5.31
CA PRO A 14 6.09 -9.78 -5.76
C PRO A 14 5.21 -11.02 -5.96
N LEU A 15 5.77 -12.15 -6.41
CA LEU A 15 4.95 -13.32 -6.79
C LEU A 15 4.48 -14.13 -5.57
N GLN A 16 5.32 -14.24 -4.55
CA GLN A 16 4.96 -14.92 -3.30
C GLN A 16 3.95 -14.09 -2.49
N ALA A 17 4.12 -12.76 -2.44
CA ALA A 17 3.15 -11.86 -1.84
C ALA A 17 1.79 -11.88 -2.58
N ALA A 18 1.81 -11.97 -3.92
CA ALA A 18 0.60 -12.11 -4.72
C ALA A 18 -0.13 -13.46 -4.49
N ARG A 19 0.62 -14.56 -4.27
CA ARG A 19 0.05 -15.88 -3.97
C ARG A 19 -0.49 -16.00 -2.54
N ALA A 20 0.09 -15.26 -1.58
CA ALA A 20 -0.41 -15.21 -0.21
C ALA A 20 -1.71 -14.40 -0.08
N LEU A 21 -2.05 -13.58 -1.08
CA LEU A 21 -3.31 -12.83 -1.14
C LEU A 21 -4.47 -13.78 -1.50
N SER A 22 -5.03 -14.44 -0.49
CA SER A 22 -6.33 -15.13 -0.63
C SER A 22 -7.37 -14.19 -1.24
N ARG A 23 -8.28 -14.69 -2.10
CA ARG A 23 -9.34 -13.86 -2.73
C ARG A 23 -10.16 -13.08 -1.70
N GLY A 24 -10.30 -13.59 -0.48
CA GLY A 24 -10.99 -12.94 0.62
C GLY A 24 -10.18 -11.82 1.32
N ALA A 25 -8.87 -11.71 1.07
CA ALA A 25 -8.00 -10.71 1.67
C ALA A 25 -7.98 -9.37 0.91
N ILE A 26 -8.63 -9.29 -0.26
CA ILE A 26 -8.64 -8.09 -1.12
C ILE A 26 -9.36 -6.92 -0.45
N LEU A 27 -10.55 -7.17 0.12
CA LEU A 27 -11.33 -6.16 0.84
C LEU A 27 -10.61 -5.61 2.08
N PRO A 28 -10.10 -6.44 3.02
CA PRO A 28 -9.36 -5.91 4.16
C PRO A 28 -8.05 -5.23 3.77
N LEU A 29 -7.38 -5.67 2.69
CA LEU A 29 -6.18 -4.98 2.18
C LEU A 29 -6.52 -3.55 1.72
N GLY A 30 -7.61 -3.36 0.98
CA GLY A 30 -8.08 -2.04 0.55
C GLY A 30 -8.34 -1.12 1.75
N LEU A 31 -9.03 -1.63 2.78
CA LEU A 31 -9.30 -0.89 4.02
C LEU A 31 -8.02 -0.49 4.77
N VAL A 32 -7.04 -1.39 4.87
CA VAL A 32 -5.75 -1.11 5.53
C VAL A 32 -5.00 -0.01 4.78
N LEU A 33 -4.96 -0.06 3.45
CA LEU A 33 -4.31 0.97 2.63
C LEU A 33 -4.99 2.33 2.76
N VAL A 34 -6.32 2.37 2.79
CA VAL A 34 -7.09 3.60 3.08
C VAL A 34 -6.76 4.16 4.46
N ALA A 35 -6.69 3.31 5.48
CA ALA A 35 -6.35 3.72 6.84
C ALA A 35 -4.93 4.30 6.93
N ILE A 36 -3.95 3.68 6.26
CA ILE A 36 -2.57 4.18 6.18
C ILE A 36 -2.52 5.53 5.45
N GLY A 37 -3.19 5.63 4.29
CA GLY A 37 -3.24 6.88 3.52
C GLY A 37 -3.89 8.03 4.31
N GLY A 38 -5.01 7.75 5.00
CA GLY A 38 -5.69 8.70 5.88
C GLY A 38 -4.83 9.13 7.06
N PHE A 39 -4.12 8.20 7.69
CA PHE A 39 -3.18 8.51 8.78
C PHE A 39 -2.03 9.41 8.32
N LEU A 40 -1.43 9.11 7.16
CA LEU A 40 -0.36 9.92 6.58
C LEU A 40 -0.85 11.34 6.25
N LEU A 41 -2.05 11.47 5.69
CA LEU A 41 -2.66 12.78 5.39
C LEU A 41 -3.00 13.58 6.65
N TRP A 42 -3.56 12.92 7.67
CA TRP A 42 -3.83 13.56 8.96
C TRP A 42 -2.55 14.04 9.63
N ARG A 43 -1.50 13.20 9.62
CA ARG A 43 -0.18 13.54 10.14
C ARG A 43 0.49 14.67 9.34
N ALA A 44 0.34 14.68 8.02
CA ALA A 44 0.88 15.73 7.17
C ALA A 44 0.05 17.03 7.23
N GLY A 45 -1.21 16.97 7.69
CA GLY A 45 -2.08 18.11 7.96
C GLY A 45 -1.79 18.82 9.29
N ARG A 46 -1.13 18.14 10.25
CA ARG A 46 -0.64 18.77 11.49
C ARG A 46 0.51 19.72 11.14
N ALA A 47 0.19 21.01 11.15
CA ALA A 47 0.94 22.12 10.59
C ALA A 47 2.28 22.42 11.30
N SER A 48 3.32 21.60 11.09
CA SER A 48 4.65 21.92 11.61
C SER A 48 5.79 21.98 10.60
N ASN A 49 5.62 21.58 9.33
CA ASN A 49 6.68 21.82 8.32
C ASN A 49 6.20 21.69 6.86
N PRO A 50 6.49 22.67 5.98
CA PRO A 50 6.18 22.61 4.54
C PRO A 50 6.98 21.53 3.77
N SER A 51 7.99 20.91 4.38
CA SER A 51 8.75 19.79 3.80
C SER A 51 8.00 18.45 3.75
N ARG A 52 6.78 18.37 4.30
CA ARG A 52 5.93 17.15 4.28
C ARG A 52 5.10 16.96 3.01
N THR A 53 5.43 17.68 1.93
CA THR A 53 4.78 17.54 0.62
C THR A 53 4.82 16.09 0.11
N GLU A 54 5.90 15.38 0.42
CA GLU A 54 6.08 13.97 0.04
C GLU A 54 5.23 13.01 0.90
N GLU A 55 5.08 13.27 2.22
CA GLU A 55 4.14 12.53 3.08
C GLU A 55 2.68 12.73 2.61
N ARG A 56 2.33 13.94 2.17
CA ARG A 56 1.00 14.23 1.57
C ARG A 56 0.77 13.46 0.28
N ARG A 57 1.73 13.49 -0.65
CA ARG A 57 1.63 12.76 -1.92
C ARG A 57 1.56 11.25 -1.71
N GLY A 58 2.37 10.72 -0.80
CA GLY A 58 2.31 9.32 -0.38
C GLY A 58 0.95 8.97 0.22
N GLY A 59 0.44 9.79 1.14
CA GLY A 59 -0.88 9.59 1.75
C GLY A 59 -2.03 9.58 0.74
N VAL A 60 -2.02 10.49 -0.24
CA VAL A 60 -3.00 10.50 -1.35
C VAL A 60 -2.87 9.23 -2.20
N ALA A 61 -1.65 8.82 -2.57
CA ALA A 61 -1.45 7.61 -3.36
C ALA A 61 -1.97 6.36 -2.64
N PHE A 62 -1.67 6.21 -1.34
CA PHE A 62 -2.18 5.11 -0.52
C PHE A 62 -3.71 5.12 -0.40
N LEU A 63 -4.32 6.30 -0.27
CA LEU A 63 -5.78 6.44 -0.26
C LEU A 63 -6.42 5.98 -1.57
N VAL A 64 -5.89 6.44 -2.70
CA VAL A 64 -6.42 6.10 -4.03
C VAL A 64 -6.28 4.60 -4.30
N ILE A 65 -5.10 4.04 -4.06
CA ILE A 65 -4.85 2.60 -4.27
C ILE A 65 -5.74 1.77 -3.34
N GLY A 66 -5.84 2.14 -2.06
CA GLY A 66 -6.69 1.45 -1.10
C GLY A 66 -8.17 1.50 -1.47
N ALA A 67 -8.67 2.65 -1.93
CA ALA A 67 -10.05 2.81 -2.36
C ALA A 67 -10.36 1.94 -3.59
N VAL A 68 -9.48 1.93 -4.60
CA VAL A 68 -9.65 1.09 -5.80
C VAL A 68 -9.68 -0.40 -5.44
N ILE A 69 -8.73 -0.86 -4.63
CA ILE A 69 -8.65 -2.26 -4.19
C ILE A 69 -9.87 -2.63 -3.33
N GLY A 70 -10.29 -1.74 -2.42
CA GLY A 70 -11.44 -1.93 -1.55
C GLY A 70 -12.76 -2.03 -2.33
N VAL A 71 -12.99 -1.12 -3.28
CA VAL A 71 -14.18 -1.14 -4.16
C VAL A 71 -14.19 -2.39 -5.02
N TYR A 72 -13.06 -2.78 -5.60
CA TYR A 72 -12.95 -4.03 -6.36
C TYR A 72 -13.28 -5.26 -5.48
N GLY A 73 -12.75 -5.31 -4.26
CA GLY A 73 -13.09 -6.35 -3.28
C GLY A 73 -14.58 -6.37 -2.95
N LEU A 74 -15.21 -5.20 -2.78
CA LEU A 74 -16.62 -5.08 -2.47
C LEU A 74 -17.50 -5.56 -3.64
N ILE A 75 -17.20 -5.12 -4.86
CA ILE A 75 -17.91 -5.57 -6.08
C ILE A 75 -17.81 -7.09 -6.20
N ARG A 76 -16.64 -7.66 -5.93
CA ARG A 76 -16.46 -9.11 -6.03
C ARG A 76 -17.31 -9.87 -5.01
N VAL A 77 -17.38 -9.40 -3.76
CA VAL A 77 -18.24 -9.99 -2.72
C VAL A 77 -19.73 -9.84 -3.07
N TRP A 78 -20.12 -8.80 -3.81
CA TRP A 78 -21.50 -8.56 -4.21
C TRP A 78 -21.94 -9.39 -5.43
N LEU A 79 -20.99 -9.84 -6.25
CA LEU A 79 -21.22 -10.65 -7.44
C LEU A 79 -21.06 -12.16 -7.19
N ASP A 80 -20.46 -12.54 -6.06
CA ASP A 80 -20.39 -13.92 -5.55
C ASP A 80 -21.64 -14.25 -4.72
#